data_AF-X8E6I1-F1
#
_entry.id   AF-X8E6I1-F1
#
_cell.length_a   1.000
_cell.length_b   1.000
_cell.length_c   1.000
_cell.angle_alpha   90.00
_cell.angle_beta   90.00
_cell.angle_gamma   90.00
#
_symmetry.space_group_name_H-M   'P 1'
#
loop_
_entity.id
_entity.type
_entity.pdbx_description
1 polymer ?
#
loop_
_entity_poly.entity_id
_entity_poly.type
_entity_poly.pdbx_seq_one_letter_code
_entity_poly.pdbx_strand_id
1 'polypeptide(L)'
;MLTQTPSAVSALSPQGLESVALLLGGEACPAELVERWAPGRVMINAYGPTEATVYASMSAPLSVGTGVAPIGSPVSTTALFVLDGWLRPVPVGVVGELYVAGRGSGVGIGVGRG
;
A
#
# COMPACT_ATOMS: atom_id res chain seq x y z
N MET A 1 9.02 3.70 -14.69
CA MET A 1 8.46 3.43 -13.35
C MET A 1 9.06 2.12 -12.87
N LEU A 2 9.57 2.08 -11.65
CA LEU A 2 10.10 0.89 -10.99
C LEU A 2 9.05 0.35 -10.03
N THR A 3 8.71 -0.93 -10.14
CA THR A 3 7.78 -1.61 -9.23
C THR A 3 8.54 -2.69 -8.48
N GLN A 4 8.68 -2.57 -7.17
CA GLN A 4 9.54 -3.42 -6.35
C GLN A 4 9.00 -3.54 -4.92
N THR A 5 9.52 -4.50 -4.15
CA THR A 5 9.28 -4.53 -2.71
C THR A 5 10.20 -3.55 -1.98
N PRO A 6 9.80 -3.06 -0.79
CA PRO A 6 10.68 -2.28 0.10
C PRO A 6 12.07 -2.90 0.29
N SER A 7 12.15 -4.22 0.52
CA SER A 7 13.42 -4.92 0.69
C SER A 7 14.30 -4.84 -0.56
N ALA A 8 13.76 -5.03 -1.76
CA ALA A 8 14.53 -4.93 -3.00
C ALA A 8 15.05 -3.50 -3.24
N VAL A 9 14.22 -2.49 -2.98
CA VAL A 9 14.61 -1.07 -3.13
C VAL A 9 15.64 -0.65 -2.09
N SER A 10 15.62 -1.25 -0.90
CA SER A 10 16.61 -0.96 0.15
C SER A 10 18.05 -1.30 -0.28
N ALA A 11 18.21 -2.28 -1.17
CA ALA A 11 19.50 -2.68 -1.73
C ALA A 11 19.97 -1.80 -2.89
N LEU A 12 19.12 -0.89 -3.38
CA LEU A 12 19.43 0.01 -4.49
C LEU A 12 19.90 1.38 -4.01
N SER A 13 20.65 2.05 -4.88
CA SER A 13 21.05 3.45 -4.73
C SER A 13 20.08 4.35 -5.51
N PRO A 14 19.57 5.46 -4.94
CA PRO A 14 18.77 6.43 -5.68
C PRO A 14 19.52 7.14 -6.83
N GLN A 15 20.85 7.15 -6.79
CA GLN A 15 21.74 7.78 -7.76
C GLN A 15 21.57 7.15 -9.14
N GLY A 16 21.38 7.96 -10.17
CA GLY A 16 21.08 7.52 -11.53
C GLY A 16 19.63 7.07 -11.74
N LEU A 17 18.79 7.14 -10.70
CA LEU A 17 17.35 6.81 -10.73
C LEU A 17 16.49 8.00 -10.29
N GLU A 18 16.98 9.22 -10.40
CA GLU A 18 16.33 10.44 -9.93
C GLU A 18 14.97 10.67 -10.60
N SER A 19 14.87 10.38 -11.91
CA SER A 19 13.66 10.59 -12.71
C SER A 19 12.65 9.43 -12.65
N VAL A 20 12.99 8.34 -11.95
CA VAL A 20 12.15 7.13 -11.94
C VAL A 20 11.06 7.26 -10.89
N ALA A 21 9.79 7.19 -11.32
CA ALA A 21 8.68 6.98 -10.40
C ALA A 21 8.76 5.58 -9.76
N LEU A 22 8.49 5.48 -8.47
CA LEU A 22 8.60 4.26 -7.67
C LEU A 22 7.24 3.81 -7.16
N LEU A 23 6.90 2.55 -7.39
CA LEU A 23 5.74 1.88 -6.82
C LEU A 23 6.22 0.75 -5.91
N LEU A 24 5.96 0.88 -4.61
CA LEU A 24 6.24 -0.15 -3.62
C LEU A 24 5.00 -0.99 -3.36
N GLY A 25 5.20 -2.26 -3.02
CA GLY A 25 4.14 -3.11 -2.52
C GLY A 25 4.64 -4.47 -2.05
N GLY A 26 3.75 -5.26 -1.47
CA GLY A 26 4.04 -6.62 -0.98
C GLY A 26 4.66 -6.69 0.41
N GLU A 27 5.26 -5.61 0.91
CA GLU A 27 5.80 -5.53 2.28
C GLU A 27 5.48 -4.16 2.88
N ALA A 28 5.52 -4.05 4.22
CA ALA A 28 5.44 -2.76 4.88
C ALA A 28 6.64 -1.88 4.50
N CYS A 29 6.37 -0.65 4.06
CA CYS A 29 7.42 0.31 3.72
C CYS A 29 7.78 1.16 4.95
N PRO A 30 9.02 1.04 5.48
CA PRO A 30 9.44 1.78 6.66
C PRO A 30 9.74 3.26 6.31
N ALA A 31 9.75 4.12 7.33
CA ALA A 31 9.88 5.56 7.17
C ALA A 31 11.21 5.96 6.51
N GLU A 32 12.30 5.27 6.87
CA GLU A 32 13.65 5.54 6.39
C GLU A 32 13.75 5.34 4.87
N LEU A 33 12.96 4.42 4.31
CA LEU A 33 12.91 4.20 2.87
C LEU A 33 12.15 5.33 2.16
N VAL A 34 11.08 5.84 2.78
CA VAL A 34 10.34 7.01 2.27
C VAL A 34 11.23 8.24 2.29
N GLU A 35 11.96 8.49 3.38
CA GLU A 35 12.88 9.62 3.49
C GLU A 35 13.96 9.58 2.40
N ARG A 36 14.48 8.39 2.11
CA ARG A 36 15.50 8.20 1.08
C ARG A 36 14.96 8.33 -0.35
N TRP A 37 13.76 7.81 -0.62
CA TRP A 37 13.29 7.63 -2.00
C TRP A 37 12.21 8.61 -2.44
N ALA A 38 11.43 9.22 -1.55
CA ALA A 38 10.37 10.15 -1.92
C ALA A 38 10.84 11.50 -2.51
N PRO A 39 11.96 12.11 -2.05
CA PRO A 39 12.35 13.44 -2.53
C PRO A 39 12.54 13.50 -4.05
N GLY A 40 11.92 14.49 -4.69
CA GLY A 40 12.12 14.79 -6.11
C GLY A 40 11.49 13.80 -7.10
N ARG A 41 10.70 12.83 -6.64
CA ARG A 41 10.03 11.85 -7.51
C ARG A 41 8.63 11.48 -7.00
N VAL A 42 7.87 10.79 -7.85
CA VAL A 42 6.62 10.15 -7.42
C VAL A 42 6.96 8.81 -6.78
N MET A 43 6.59 8.65 -5.52
CA MET A 43 6.70 7.39 -4.78
C MET A 43 5.33 7.02 -4.23
N ILE A 44 4.85 5.82 -4.54
CA ILE A 44 3.52 5.33 -4.11
C ILE A 44 3.69 4.00 -3.39
N ASN A 45 3.01 3.82 -2.27
CA ASN A 45 2.84 2.51 -1.65
C ASN A 45 1.51 1.91 -2.10
N ALA A 46 1.53 0.66 -2.53
CA ALA A 46 0.36 -0.07 -2.97
C ALA A 46 0.23 -1.37 -2.18
N TYR A 47 -1.01 -1.67 -1.82
CA TYR A 47 -1.36 -2.86 -1.07
C TYR A 47 -2.35 -3.68 -1.88
N GLY A 48 -2.15 -4.98 -1.93
CA GLY A 48 -3.09 -5.92 -2.52
C GLY A 48 -2.78 -7.32 -2.02
N PRO A 49 -3.76 -8.05 -1.45
CA PRO A 49 -3.60 -9.48 -1.22
C PRO A 49 -3.57 -10.22 -2.56
N THR A 50 -3.01 -11.43 -2.59
CA THR A 50 -2.91 -12.27 -3.79
C THR A 50 -4.29 -12.49 -4.45
N GLU A 51 -5.33 -12.60 -3.63
CA GLU A 51 -6.73 -12.80 -3.99
C GLU A 51 -7.35 -11.59 -4.72
N ALA A 52 -6.74 -10.40 -4.63
CA ALA A 52 -7.26 -9.17 -5.24
C ALA A 52 -6.60 -8.78 -6.58
N THR A 53 -5.88 -9.70 -7.22
CA THR A 53 -5.37 -9.57 -8.61
C THR A 53 -4.57 -8.28 -8.88
N VAL A 54 -3.57 -7.98 -8.03
CA VAL A 54 -2.52 -6.94 -8.15
C VAL A 54 -2.54 -5.92 -7.00
N TYR A 55 -3.39 -4.88 -7.00
CA TYR A 55 -3.47 -3.91 -5.91
C TYR A 55 -4.93 -3.59 -5.56
N ALA A 56 -5.26 -3.64 -4.27
CA ALA A 56 -6.55 -3.26 -3.72
C ALA A 56 -6.62 -1.77 -3.32
N SER A 57 -5.49 -1.18 -2.94
CA SER A 57 -5.41 0.23 -2.54
C SER A 57 -4.03 0.82 -2.83
N MET A 58 -3.99 2.15 -2.93
CA MET A 58 -2.78 2.91 -3.17
C MET A 58 -2.74 4.17 -2.32
N SER A 59 -1.56 4.52 -1.82
CA SER A 59 -1.32 5.79 -1.13
C SER A 59 -1.41 6.97 -2.11
N ALA A 60 -1.61 8.16 -1.57
CA ALA A 60 -1.18 9.39 -2.25
C ALA A 60 0.35 9.38 -2.41
N PRO A 61 0.93 10.23 -3.28
CA PRO A 61 2.38 10.39 -3.36
C PRO A 61 2.99 10.60 -1.97
N LEU A 62 3.93 9.73 -1.61
CA LEU A 62 4.61 9.78 -0.33
C LEU A 62 5.55 10.99 -0.29
N SER A 63 5.72 11.54 0.90
CA SER A 63 6.62 12.67 1.15
C SER A 63 7.42 12.44 2.44
N VAL A 64 8.54 13.13 2.58
CA VAL A 64 9.34 13.09 3.81
C VAL A 64 8.45 13.47 5.01
N GLY A 65 8.59 12.73 6.12
CA GLY A 65 7.76 12.91 7.31
C GLY A 65 6.42 12.16 7.29
N THR A 66 6.10 11.39 6.22
CA THR A 66 4.92 10.50 6.22
C THR A 66 5.00 9.41 7.31
N GLY A 67 6.20 9.07 7.78
CA GLY A 67 6.42 7.93 8.67
C GLY A 67 6.32 6.61 7.90
N VAL A 68 5.80 5.57 8.57
CA VAL A 68 5.49 4.29 7.91
C VAL A 68 4.46 4.53 6.80
N ALA A 69 4.73 4.03 5.59
CA ALA A 69 3.87 4.35 4.45
C ALA A 69 2.47 3.74 4.62
N PRO A 70 1.39 4.52 4.48
CA PRO A 70 0.04 3.98 4.55
C PRO A 70 -0.28 3.12 3.32
N ILE A 71 -1.22 2.19 3.46
CA ILE A 71 -1.76 1.43 2.32
C ILE A 71 -2.73 2.24 1.45
N GLY A 72 -3.12 3.42 1.94
CA GLY A 72 -3.87 4.42 1.19
C GLY A 72 -5.36 4.16 1.06
N SER A 73 -5.91 4.50 -0.11
CA SER A 73 -7.34 4.43 -0.43
C SER A 73 -7.63 3.38 -1.51
N PRO A 74 -8.85 2.81 -1.55
CA PRO A 74 -9.23 1.84 -2.57
C PRO A 74 -8.98 2.36 -3.98
N VAL A 75 -8.55 1.47 -4.87
CA VAL A 75 -8.56 1.75 -6.32
C VAL A 75 -9.99 1.74 -6.84
N SER A 76 -10.23 2.27 -8.04
CA SER A 76 -11.59 2.46 -8.57
C SER A 76 -12.43 1.18 -8.72
N THR A 77 -11.80 0.00 -8.72
CA THR A 77 -12.44 -1.31 -8.87
C THR A 77 -12.67 -2.04 -7.54
N THR A 78 -12.28 -1.44 -6.42
CA THR A 78 -12.34 -2.03 -5.08
C THR A 78 -13.04 -1.11 -4.07
N ALA A 79 -13.51 -1.71 -2.98
CA ALA A 79 -13.97 -1.07 -1.77
C ALA A 79 -13.27 -1.72 -0.58
N LEU A 80 -12.90 -0.89 0.41
CA LEU A 80 -12.26 -1.34 1.65
C LEU A 80 -13.19 -1.10 2.83
N PHE A 81 -13.24 -2.06 3.75
CA PHE A 81 -13.96 -1.95 5.01
C PHE A 81 -13.05 -2.38 6.16
N VAL A 82 -13.10 -1.68 7.29
CA VAL A 82 -12.47 -2.13 8.52
C VAL A 82 -13.59 -2.56 9.46
N LEU A 83 -13.66 -3.85 9.77
CA LEU A 83 -14.78 -4.46 10.49
C LEU A 83 -14.32 -5.13 11.79
N ASP A 84 -15.24 -5.25 12.75
CA ASP A 84 -15.07 -6.06 13.95
C ASP A 84 -15.39 -7.55 13.70
N GLY A 85 -15.26 -8.38 14.75
CA GLY A 85 -15.56 -9.82 14.69
C GLY A 85 -17.03 -10.17 14.43
N TRP A 86 -17.93 -9.18 14.41
CA TRP A 86 -19.35 -9.32 14.08
C TRP A 86 -19.69 -8.73 12.71
N LEU A 87 -18.67 -8.41 11.90
CA LEU A 87 -18.78 -7.79 10.56
C LEU A 87 -19.41 -6.38 10.59
N ARG A 88 -19.22 -5.63 11.67
CA ARG A 88 -19.70 -4.25 11.80
C ARG A 88 -18.55 -3.27 11.59
N PRO A 89 -18.77 -2.13 10.92
CA PRO A 89 -17.74 -1.10 10.76
C PRO A 89 -17.22 -0.60 12.11
N VAL A 90 -15.90 -0.53 12.25
CA VAL A 90 -15.28 0.10 13.42
C VAL A 90 -15.17 1.62 13.24
N PRO A 91 -15.18 2.42 14.34
CA PRO A 91 -14.92 3.86 14.25
C PRO A 91 -13.54 4.19 13.69
N VAL A 92 -13.39 5.38 13.10
CA VAL A 92 -12.09 5.88 12.61
C VAL A 92 -11.07 5.90 13.74
N GLY A 93 -9.88 5.37 13.47
CA GLY A 93 -8.77 5.28 14.43
C GLY A 93 -8.79 4.04 15.33
N VAL A 94 -9.84 3.21 15.24
CA VAL A 94 -9.92 1.92 15.95
C VAL A 94 -9.40 0.80 15.05
N VAL A 95 -8.60 -0.11 15.62
CA VAL A 95 -8.08 -1.28 14.91
C VAL A 95 -9.20 -2.30 14.69
N GLY A 96 -9.29 -2.84 13.47
CA GLY A 96 -10.18 -3.93 13.09
C GLY A 96 -9.56 -4.75 11.95
N GLU A 97 -10.32 -5.70 11.40
CA GLU A 97 -9.87 -6.52 10.27
C GLU A 97 -10.21 -5.83 8.95
N LEU A 98 -9.27 -5.83 7.99
CA LEU A 98 -9.46 -5.25 6.67
C LEU A 98 -10.14 -6.24 5.73
N TYR A 99 -11.26 -5.81 5.16
CA TYR A 99 -12.04 -6.52 4.16
C TYR A 99 -11.96 -5.80 2.83
N VAL A 100 -11.67 -6.55 1.77
CA VAL A 100 -11.60 -6.05 0.39
C VAL A 100 -12.78 -6.62 -0.40
N ALA A 101 -13.56 -5.73 -1.01
CA ALA A 101 -14.60 -6.10 -1.98
C ALA A 101 -14.26 -5.51 -3.34
N GLY A 102 -14.54 -6.20 -4.44
CA GLY A 102 -14.26 -5.68 -5.78
C GLY A 102 -14.54 -6.69 -6.88
N ARG A 103 -14.44 -6.23 -8.13
CA ARG A 103 -14.63 -7.09 -9.32
C ARG A 103 -13.36 -7.86 -9.73
N GLY A 104 -12.31 -7.85 -8.91
CA GLY A 104 -11.12 -8.69 -9.10
C GLY A 104 -11.53 -10.16 -9.02
N SER A 105 -11.14 -10.95 -10.01
CA SER A 105 -11.55 -12.33 -10.21
C SER A 105 -11.23 -13.22 -8.99
N GLY A 106 -12.23 -13.37 -8.15
CA GLY A 106 -12.22 -14.20 -6.95
C GLY A 106 -13.28 -13.63 -6.01
N VAL A 107 -14.42 -14.30 -5.91
CA VAL A 107 -15.32 -14.08 -4.76
C VAL A 107 -14.55 -14.55 -3.54
N GLY A 108 -13.75 -13.65 -2.97
CA GLY A 108 -12.82 -13.92 -1.90
C GLY A 108 -12.96 -12.84 -0.86
N ILE A 109 -13.50 -13.21 0.30
CA ILE A 109 -13.43 -12.42 1.52
C ILE A 109 -12.01 -12.64 2.05
N GLY A 110 -11.04 -11.88 1.52
CA GLY A 110 -9.65 -11.97 1.94
C GLY A 110 -9.44 -11.18 3.24
N VAL A 111 -9.14 -11.88 4.33
CA VAL A 111 -8.78 -11.28 5.63
C VAL A 111 -7.29 -10.95 5.60
N GLY A 112 -6.96 -9.68 5.37
CA GLY A 112 -5.60 -9.18 5.52
C GLY A 112 -5.36 -8.75 6.97
N ARG A 113 -4.49 -9.46 7.70
CA ARG A 113 -3.98 -8.99 9.00
C ARG A 113 -2.80 -8.05 8.72
N GLY A 114 -3.02 -6.75 8.94
CA GLY A 114 -1.96 -5.74 8.99
C GLY A 114 -1.28 -5.70 10.35
#